data_AF-A0A9E4TJH4-F1
#
_entry.id   AF-A0A9E4TJH4-F1
#
_cell.length_a   1.000
_cell.length_b   1.000
_cell.length_c   1.000
_cell.angle_alpha   90.00
_cell.angle_beta   90.00
_cell.angle_gamma   90.00
#
_symmetry.space_group_name_H-M   'P 1'
#
loop_
_entity.id
_entity.type
_entity.pdbx_description
1 polymer ?
#
loop_
_entity_poly.entity_id
_entity_poly.type
_entity_poly.pdbx_seq_one_letter_code
_entity_poly.pdbx_strand_id
1 'polypeptide(L)'
;MPKADSPVASAAAIVRVEVIDMNSTTDVTTRPRSADAAGPAFIIAVRSTGIFCRPGCPARAPKPENIVLYWTTEEAQTAGFRACKRCRPLDPSPDPRAAYLAAACAFLDDDPDAEPSLAAVAGRLGLRSEYLRRLFRRELGVSPRQYLASTRSNRLKDGLREGASVTRALYDAGYPSGSRLYEKSDDVLGMTPATYGRGGAGMTVHYEITDCALGKLLVGATERGVCIVKLGDDRAQL
;
A
#
# COMPACT_ATOMS: atom_id res chain seq x y z
N MET A 1 -47.34 14.78 41.13
CA MET A 1 -46.01 14.24 41.49
C MET A 1 -45.27 13.95 40.19
N PRO A 2 -44.19 14.70 39.87
CA PRO A 2 -43.42 14.53 38.65
C PRO A 2 -42.24 13.56 38.86
N LYS A 3 -42.00 12.67 37.89
CA LYS A 3 -40.76 11.91 37.60
C LYS A 3 -41.02 11.25 36.23
N ALA A 4 -40.14 11.24 35.24
CA ALA A 4 -38.93 11.99 34.95
C ALA A 4 -38.70 11.80 33.44
N ASP A 5 -38.52 12.90 32.71
CA ASP A 5 -37.97 12.90 31.37
C ASP A 5 -36.57 12.27 31.39
N SER A 6 -36.28 11.42 30.40
CA SER A 6 -34.91 11.10 30.02
C SER A 6 -34.77 11.41 28.53
N PRO A 7 -34.09 12.50 28.15
CA PRO A 7 -33.87 12.86 26.76
C PRO A 7 -32.75 11.97 26.19
N VAL A 8 -32.98 11.42 25.00
CA VAL A 8 -31.92 10.89 24.14
C VAL A 8 -31.10 12.10 23.67
N ALA A 9 -30.11 12.47 24.47
CA ALA A 9 -29.16 13.51 24.11
C ALA A 9 -28.24 12.96 23.00
N SER A 10 -28.56 13.37 21.78
CA SER A 10 -27.63 13.44 20.66
C SER A 10 -26.36 14.16 21.12
N ALA A 11 -25.30 13.40 21.39
CA ALA A 11 -23.98 13.95 21.61
C ALA A 11 -23.40 14.28 20.24
N ALA A 12 -23.81 15.42 19.70
CA ALA A 12 -23.04 16.16 18.72
C ALA A 12 -21.65 16.39 19.30
N ALA A 13 -20.71 15.51 18.96
CA ALA A 13 -19.32 15.67 19.35
C ALA A 13 -18.78 16.87 18.59
N ILE A 14 -18.68 17.97 19.35
CA ILE A 14 -18.12 19.28 19.00
C ILE A 14 -17.01 19.12 17.96
N VAL A 15 -17.30 19.59 16.74
CA VAL A 15 -16.36 19.70 15.62
C VAL A 15 -15.26 20.67 16.04
N ARG A 16 -14.10 20.14 16.42
CA ARG A 16 -12.88 20.97 16.51
C ARG A 16 -12.30 21.10 15.11
N VAL A 17 -12.62 22.24 14.50
CA VAL A 17 -11.98 22.74 13.29
C VAL A 17 -10.57 23.19 13.69
N GLU A 18 -9.55 22.45 13.26
CA GLU A 18 -8.17 22.92 13.29
C GLU A 18 -7.68 23.02 11.85
N VAL A 19 -7.17 24.20 11.51
CA VAL A 19 -6.46 24.45 10.26
C VAL A 19 -5.11 23.78 10.40
N ILE A 20 -4.90 22.66 9.70
CA ILE A 20 -3.57 22.07 9.60
C ILE A 20 -2.78 22.92 8.60
N ASP A 21 -1.92 23.79 9.12
CA ASP A 21 -0.87 24.45 8.35
C ASP A 21 0.13 23.37 7.90
N MET A 22 0.19 23.12 6.60
CA MET A 22 0.94 22.00 6.00
C MET A 22 2.46 22.26 5.91
N ASN A 23 3.01 23.04 6.84
CA ASN A 23 4.41 23.46 6.85
C ASN A 23 5.32 22.70 7.84
N SER A 24 4.91 21.53 8.33
CA SER A 24 5.81 20.62 9.04
C SER A 24 6.20 19.45 8.13
N THR A 25 7.35 19.61 7.48
CA THR A 25 8.12 18.54 6.87
C THR A 25 8.48 17.52 7.94
N THR A 26 7.60 16.55 8.17
CA THR A 26 8.01 15.22 8.57
C THR A 26 7.84 14.35 7.35
N ASP A 27 8.97 14.18 6.68
CA ASP A 27 9.23 13.17 5.67
C ASP A 27 8.81 11.81 6.26
N VAL A 28 7.55 11.42 6.03
CA VAL A 28 7.14 10.03 6.17
C VAL A 28 7.67 9.33 4.93
N THR A 29 9.00 9.17 4.90
CA THR A 29 9.56 7.97 4.32
C THR A 29 8.90 6.84 5.11
N THR A 30 7.83 6.27 4.55
CA THR A 30 7.44 4.91 4.85
C THR A 30 8.61 4.05 4.44
N ARG A 31 9.63 4.02 5.29
CA ARG A 31 10.63 2.98 5.34
C ARG A 31 9.78 1.72 5.53
N PRO A 32 9.70 0.80 4.57
CA PRO A 32 9.13 -0.50 4.88
C PRO A 32 9.86 -0.96 6.12
N ARG A 33 9.09 -1.27 7.18
CA ARG A 33 9.56 -2.00 8.35
C ARG A 33 10.54 -3.01 7.79
N SER A 34 11.79 -2.88 8.25
CA SER A 34 12.93 -3.63 7.79
C SER A 34 12.49 -4.99 7.28
N ALA A 35 12.75 -5.22 6.01
CA ALA A 35 13.05 -6.55 5.53
C ALA A 35 14.29 -7.02 6.30
N ASP A 36 14.12 -7.28 7.60
CA ASP A 36 15.08 -8.02 8.37
C ASP A 36 15.09 -9.39 7.73
N ALA A 37 16.25 -9.70 7.17
CA ALA A 37 16.59 -10.96 6.57
C ALA A 37 16.38 -12.09 7.59
N ALA A 38 15.17 -12.60 7.65
CA ALA A 38 14.84 -13.85 8.31
C ALA A 38 13.61 -14.41 7.61
N GLY A 39 13.58 -15.72 7.41
CA GLY A 39 12.44 -16.41 6.82
C GLY A 39 11.14 -16.22 7.63
N PRO A 40 10.08 -16.98 7.31
CA PRO A 40 8.89 -16.95 8.15
C PRO A 40 9.27 -17.22 9.61
N ALA A 41 8.68 -16.46 10.54
CA ALA A 41 8.96 -16.56 11.97
C ALA A 41 8.68 -17.95 12.57
N PHE A 42 8.07 -18.87 11.82
CA PHE A 42 7.83 -20.25 12.19
C PHE A 42 7.61 -21.12 10.94
N ILE A 43 7.74 -22.44 11.09
CA ILE A 43 7.57 -23.48 10.08
C ILE A 43 6.37 -24.35 10.46
N ILE A 44 5.53 -24.69 9.49
CA ILE A 44 4.33 -25.51 9.66
C ILE A 44 4.62 -26.94 9.21
N ALA A 45 4.67 -27.88 10.14
CA ALA A 45 4.80 -29.31 9.88
C ALA A 45 3.43 -30.00 9.94
N VAL A 46 3.16 -30.91 9.01
CA VAL A 46 1.88 -31.60 8.88
C VAL A 46 2.05 -33.08 9.20
N ARG A 47 1.51 -33.54 10.34
CA ARG A 47 1.63 -34.92 10.84
C ARG A 47 1.16 -35.95 9.82
N SER A 48 0.01 -35.70 9.18
CA SER A 48 -0.61 -36.64 8.24
C SER A 48 0.19 -36.86 6.95
N THR A 49 1.07 -35.92 6.56
CA THR A 49 1.87 -36.03 5.33
C THR A 49 3.36 -36.17 5.59
N GLY A 50 3.80 -35.93 6.82
CA GLY A 50 5.21 -35.86 7.19
C GLY A 50 5.95 -34.71 6.49
N ILE A 51 5.25 -33.67 6.03
CA ILE A 51 5.83 -32.54 5.27
C ILE A 51 5.83 -31.28 6.13
N PHE A 52 6.93 -30.52 6.10
CA PHE A 52 6.96 -29.15 6.62
C PHE A 52 7.00 -28.10 5.50
N CYS A 53 6.34 -26.97 5.76
CA CYS A 53 6.06 -25.89 4.83
C CYS A 53 6.30 -24.52 5.48
N ARG A 54 6.49 -23.49 4.65
CA ARG A 54 6.38 -22.10 5.10
C ARG A 54 4.91 -21.70 5.30
N PRO A 55 4.60 -20.77 6.21
CA PRO A 55 3.34 -20.03 6.23
C PRO A 55 3.03 -19.47 4.84
N GLY A 56 1.78 -19.60 4.38
CA GLY A 56 1.39 -19.16 3.03
C GLY A 56 1.74 -20.12 1.89
N CYS A 57 2.19 -21.35 2.19
CA CYS A 57 2.39 -22.38 1.17
C CYS A 57 1.10 -22.60 0.33
N PRO A 58 1.18 -22.62 -1.01
CA PRO A 58 0.00 -22.79 -1.88
C PRO A 58 -0.54 -24.25 -1.89
N ALA A 59 -0.02 -25.11 -1.02
CA ALA A 59 -0.59 -26.44 -0.82
C ALA A 59 -1.97 -26.33 -0.17
N ARG A 60 -2.81 -27.36 -0.35
CA ARG A 60 -4.12 -27.44 0.32
C ARG A 60 -3.90 -27.34 1.83
N ALA A 61 -4.67 -26.46 2.48
CA ALA A 61 -4.58 -26.26 3.92
C ALA A 61 -4.85 -27.58 4.68
N PRO A 62 -3.95 -28.02 5.57
CA PRO A 62 -4.16 -29.19 6.40
C PRO A 62 -5.19 -28.90 7.49
N LYS A 63 -5.78 -29.95 8.09
CA LYS A 63 -6.65 -29.80 9.26
C LYS A 63 -5.82 -29.31 10.47
N PRO A 64 -6.37 -28.44 11.34
CA PRO A 64 -5.65 -27.91 12.50
C PRO A 64 -5.01 -28.97 13.40
N GLU A 65 -5.72 -30.08 13.62
CA GLU A 65 -5.26 -31.23 14.43
C GLU A 65 -3.94 -31.86 13.93
N ASN A 66 -3.65 -31.72 12.63
CA ASN A 66 -2.45 -32.28 12.01
C ASN A 66 -1.29 -31.29 11.96
N ILE A 67 -1.44 -30.07 12.48
CA ILE A 67 -0.43 -29.02 12.41
C ILE A 67 0.48 -29.07 13.64
N VAL A 68 1.79 -28.98 13.41
CA VAL A 68 2.83 -28.76 14.41
C VAL A 68 3.66 -27.58 13.96
N LEU A 69 4.05 -26.71 14.89
CA LEU A 69 4.86 -25.53 14.59
C LEU A 69 6.29 -25.74 15.09
N TYR A 70 7.26 -25.34 14.27
CA TYR A 70 8.69 -25.29 14.61
C TYR A 70 9.22 -23.88 14.36
N TRP A 71 10.32 -23.51 15.00
CA TRP A 71 10.91 -22.18 14.81
C TRP A 71 11.91 -22.17 13.65
N THR A 72 12.59 -23.29 13.41
CA THR A 72 13.54 -23.43 12.30
C THR A 72 13.20 -24.62 11.40
N THR A 73 13.73 -24.61 10.18
CA THR A 73 13.60 -25.76 9.27
C THR A 73 14.40 -26.97 9.77
N GLU A 74 15.50 -26.73 10.49
CA GLU A 74 16.36 -27.75 11.07
C GLU A 74 15.62 -28.54 12.15
N GLU A 75 14.90 -27.86 13.06
CA GLU A 75 14.06 -28.51 14.07
C GLU A 75 13.02 -29.45 13.43
N ALA A 76 12.36 -29.00 12.36
CA ALA A 76 11.39 -29.80 11.64
C ALA A 76 12.02 -31.03 10.97
N GLN A 77 13.25 -30.91 10.45
CA GLN A 77 13.98 -32.03 9.87
C GLN A 77 14.40 -33.05 10.92
N THR A 78 14.93 -32.60 12.06
CA THR A 78 15.30 -33.48 13.18
C THR A 78 14.09 -34.21 13.76
N ALA A 79 12.91 -33.59 13.72
CA ALA A 79 11.65 -34.23 14.08
C ALA A 79 11.09 -35.21 13.02
N GLY A 80 11.82 -35.46 11.93
CA GLY A 80 11.48 -36.46 10.91
C GLY A 80 10.57 -35.96 9.79
N PHE A 81 10.33 -34.65 9.67
CA PHE A 81 9.54 -34.09 8.58
C PHE A 81 10.40 -33.80 7.35
N ARG A 82 9.85 -34.01 6.16
CA ARG A 82 10.49 -33.70 4.88
C ARG A 82 10.11 -32.32 4.36
N ALA A 83 11.03 -31.65 3.68
CA ALA A 83 10.78 -30.33 3.10
C ALA A 83 9.74 -30.36 1.98
N CYS A 84 8.80 -29.41 1.99
CA CYS A 84 7.81 -29.27 0.93
C CYS A 84 8.45 -28.88 -0.40
N LYS A 85 8.15 -29.63 -1.46
CA LYS A 85 8.65 -29.34 -2.82
C LYS A 85 7.98 -28.13 -3.49
N ARG A 86 6.83 -27.66 -2.98
CA ARG A 86 6.09 -26.52 -3.55
C ARG A 86 6.59 -25.17 -3.03
N CYS A 87 6.72 -25.02 -1.71
CA CYS A 87 7.22 -23.78 -1.11
C CYS A 87 8.72 -23.78 -0.84
N ARG A 88 9.41 -24.90 -1.11
CA ARG A 88 10.86 -25.12 -0.95
C ARG A 88 11.43 -24.41 0.28
N PRO A 89 11.03 -24.84 1.49
CA PRO A 89 11.31 -24.11 2.71
C PRO A 89 12.80 -24.01 3.06
N LEU A 90 13.63 -24.89 2.51
CA LEU A 90 15.09 -24.94 2.69
C LEU A 90 15.85 -24.01 1.75
N ASP A 91 15.25 -23.55 0.65
CA ASP A 91 15.92 -22.64 -0.27
C ASP A 91 16.03 -21.28 0.43
N PRO A 92 17.21 -20.66 0.57
CA PRO A 92 17.33 -19.31 1.14
C PRO A 92 16.43 -18.38 0.33
N SER A 93 15.36 -17.87 0.97
CA SER A 93 14.32 -17.10 0.28
C SER A 93 14.95 -15.79 -0.24
N PRO A 94 14.64 -15.42 -1.48
CA PRO A 94 13.43 -14.63 -1.64
C PRO A 94 12.41 -15.47 -2.38
N ASP A 95 11.15 -15.34 -1.96
CA ASP A 95 10.05 -15.74 -2.81
C ASP A 95 10.31 -15.10 -4.19
N PRO A 96 10.47 -15.89 -5.27
CA PRO A 96 10.83 -15.33 -6.56
C PRO A 96 9.79 -14.31 -7.02
N ARG A 97 8.56 -14.40 -6.49
CA ARG A 97 7.50 -13.40 -6.67
C ARG A 97 7.90 -12.01 -6.22
N ALA A 98 8.53 -11.88 -5.05
CA ALA A 98 9.00 -10.58 -4.54
C ALA A 98 10.11 -10.02 -5.44
N ALA A 99 11.04 -10.86 -5.89
CA ALA A 99 12.08 -10.47 -6.83
C ALA A 99 11.50 -10.05 -8.20
N TYR A 100 10.55 -10.82 -8.74
CA TYR A 100 9.85 -10.48 -9.99
C TYR A 100 9.06 -9.18 -9.86
N LEU A 101 8.40 -8.97 -8.72
CA LEU A 101 7.62 -7.77 -8.45
C LEU A 101 8.54 -6.54 -8.32
N ALA A 102 9.63 -6.65 -7.56
CA ALA A 102 10.63 -5.59 -7.44
C ALA A 102 11.25 -5.23 -8.79
N ALA A 103 11.61 -6.23 -9.60
CA ALA A 103 12.14 -6.01 -10.94
C ALA A 103 11.10 -5.39 -11.89
N ALA A 104 9.82 -5.77 -11.76
CA ALA A 104 8.74 -5.16 -12.53
C ALA A 104 8.50 -3.70 -12.13
N CYS A 105 8.49 -3.40 -10.83
CA CYS A 105 8.37 -2.03 -10.31
C CYS A 105 9.53 -1.18 -10.78
N ALA A 106 10.78 -1.64 -10.61
CA ALA A 106 11.96 -0.93 -11.09
C ALA A 106 11.90 -0.63 -12.58
N PHE A 107 11.45 -1.58 -13.41
CA PHE A 107 11.27 -1.35 -14.84
C PHE A 107 10.17 -0.33 -15.16
N LEU A 108 9.08 -0.32 -14.39
CA LEU A 108 8.01 0.67 -14.55
C LEU A 108 8.42 2.08 -14.07
N ASP A 109 9.34 2.15 -13.11
CA ASP A 109 9.82 3.40 -12.51
C ASP A 109 10.96 4.05 -13.32
N ASP A 110 11.72 3.25 -14.10
CA ASP A 110 12.85 3.67 -14.94
C ASP A 110 12.41 4.59 -16.11
N ASP A 111 11.34 4.21 -16.81
CA ASP A 111 10.74 5.03 -17.87
C ASP A 111 9.20 5.02 -17.78
N PRO A 112 8.63 5.88 -16.93
CA PRO A 112 7.18 5.97 -16.81
C PRO A 112 6.53 6.70 -17.99
N ASP A 113 7.30 7.34 -18.88
CA ASP A 113 6.80 8.06 -20.05
C ASP A 113 6.59 7.11 -21.23
N ALA A 114 7.41 6.06 -21.35
CA ALA A 114 7.29 5.03 -22.38
C ALA A 114 5.98 4.22 -22.35
N GLU A 115 5.19 4.33 -21.26
CA GLU A 115 3.93 3.62 -21.03
C GLU A 115 4.02 2.14 -21.49
N PRO A 116 5.02 1.38 -20.99
CA PRO A 116 5.35 0.08 -21.55
C PRO A 116 4.15 -0.85 -21.47
N SER A 117 3.88 -1.55 -22.58
CA SER A 117 2.80 -2.53 -22.59
C SER A 117 3.05 -3.61 -21.53
N LEU A 118 1.98 -4.15 -20.93
CA LEU A 118 2.10 -5.24 -19.96
C LEU A 118 2.92 -6.42 -20.51
N ALA A 119 2.84 -6.66 -21.83
CA ALA A 119 3.61 -7.68 -22.52
C ALA A 119 5.11 -7.36 -22.56
N ALA A 120 5.51 -6.10 -22.70
CA ALA A 120 6.91 -5.68 -22.66
C ALA A 120 7.51 -5.90 -21.27
N VAL A 121 6.81 -5.47 -20.21
CA VAL A 121 7.24 -5.66 -18.81
C VAL A 121 7.37 -7.15 -18.50
N ALA A 122 6.35 -7.94 -18.86
CA ALA A 122 6.36 -9.38 -18.62
C ALA A 122 7.47 -10.09 -19.42
N GLY A 123 7.64 -9.71 -20.69
CA GLY A 123 8.68 -10.27 -21.57
C GLY A 123 10.09 -10.02 -21.04
N ARG A 124 10.37 -8.83 -20.49
CA ARG A 124 11.66 -8.51 -19.88
C ARG A 124 12.02 -9.40 -18.69
N LEU A 125 11.00 -9.89 -17.98
CA LEU A 125 11.14 -10.75 -16.80
C LEU A 125 11.03 -12.25 -17.13
N GLY A 126 10.85 -12.61 -18.41
CA GLY A 126 10.59 -13.99 -18.82
C GLY A 126 9.24 -14.53 -18.33
N LEU A 127 8.28 -13.64 -18.05
CA LEU A 127 6.97 -13.97 -17.50
C LEU A 127 5.87 -13.84 -18.55
N ARG A 128 4.76 -14.53 -18.30
CA ARG A 128 3.50 -14.31 -19.04
C ARG A 128 2.79 -13.11 -18.46
N SER A 129 2.21 -12.25 -19.31
CA SER A 129 1.46 -11.05 -18.91
C SER A 129 0.37 -11.34 -17.86
N GLU A 130 -0.36 -12.45 -18.01
CA GLU A 130 -1.42 -12.86 -17.08
C GLU A 130 -0.87 -13.32 -15.72
N TYR A 131 0.36 -13.84 -15.67
CA TYR A 131 1.02 -14.14 -14.41
C TYR A 131 1.44 -12.85 -13.70
N LEU A 132 2.05 -11.91 -14.41
CA LEU A 132 2.45 -10.61 -13.87
C LEU A 132 1.24 -9.81 -13.34
N ARG A 133 0.13 -9.79 -14.08
CA ARG A 133 -1.11 -9.13 -13.63
C ARG A 133 -1.65 -9.71 -12.33
N ARG A 134 -1.70 -11.05 -12.23
CA ARG A 134 -2.15 -11.74 -11.01
C ARG A 134 -1.18 -11.53 -9.85
N LEU A 135 0.11 -11.47 -10.13
CA LEU A 135 1.14 -11.19 -9.15
C LEU A 135 0.94 -9.80 -8.53
N PHE A 136 0.81 -8.76 -9.36
CA PHE A 136 0.51 -7.40 -8.91
C PHE A 136 -0.77 -7.32 -8.08
N ARG A 137 -1.86 -7.93 -8.56
CA ARG A 137 -3.13 -7.92 -7.83
C ARG A 137 -3.06 -8.65 -6.49
N ARG A 138 -2.29 -9.73 -6.40
CA ARG A 138 -2.16 -10.52 -5.17
C ARG A 138 -1.26 -9.82 -4.14
N GLU A 139 -0.14 -9.27 -4.58
CA GLU A 139 0.89 -8.74 -3.66
C GLU A 139 0.71 -7.24 -3.38
N LEU A 140 0.25 -6.44 -4.36
CA LEU A 140 0.09 -4.98 -4.22
C LEU A 140 -1.37 -4.53 -4.24
N GLY A 141 -2.33 -5.42 -4.48
CA GLY A 141 -3.76 -5.07 -4.61
C GLY A 141 -4.11 -4.28 -5.89
N VAL A 142 -3.13 -3.79 -6.63
CA VAL A 142 -3.29 -2.98 -7.84
C VAL A 142 -2.88 -3.74 -9.09
N SER A 143 -3.29 -3.26 -10.26
CA SER A 143 -2.73 -3.73 -11.54
C SER A 143 -1.47 -2.93 -11.92
N PRO A 144 -0.60 -3.43 -12.81
CA PRO A 144 0.58 -2.69 -13.27
C PRO A 144 0.26 -1.30 -13.85
N ARG A 145 -0.88 -1.16 -14.54
CA ARG A 145 -1.36 0.14 -15.04
C ARG A 145 -1.75 1.10 -13.91
N GLN A 146 -2.41 0.60 -12.87
CA GLN A 146 -2.77 1.40 -11.70
C GLN A 146 -1.53 1.79 -10.89
N TYR A 147 -0.54 0.91 -10.79
CA TYR A 147 0.76 1.21 -10.20
C TYR A 147 1.42 2.38 -10.94
N LEU A 148 1.55 2.31 -12.27
CA LEU A 148 2.14 3.40 -13.07
C LEU A 148 1.36 4.71 -12.92
N ALA A 149 0.02 4.66 -12.93
CA ALA A 149 -0.82 5.83 -12.69
C ALA A 149 -0.59 6.45 -11.30
N SER A 150 -0.38 5.63 -10.27
CA SER A 150 -0.05 6.10 -8.92
C SER A 150 1.34 6.72 -8.84
N THR A 151 2.35 6.15 -9.51
CA THR A 151 3.70 6.73 -9.59
C THR A 151 3.67 8.11 -10.25
N ARG A 152 2.97 8.26 -11.39
CA ARG A 152 2.79 9.56 -12.06
C ARG A 152 2.07 10.57 -11.16
N SER A 153 1.01 10.14 -10.47
CA SER A 153 0.32 11.00 -9.50
C SER A 153 1.23 11.48 -8.37
N ASN A 154 2.10 10.61 -7.85
CA ASN A 154 3.00 10.99 -6.77
C ASN A 154 4.04 12.01 -7.25
N ARG A 155 4.65 11.79 -8.43
CA ARG A 155 5.57 12.77 -9.04
C ARG A 155 4.93 14.13 -9.25
N LEU A 156 3.67 14.17 -9.71
CA LEU A 156 2.91 15.40 -9.85
C LEU A 156 2.74 16.10 -8.49
N LYS A 157 2.35 15.34 -7.45
CA LYS A 157 2.17 15.86 -6.09
C LYS A 157 3.48 16.44 -5.55
N ASP A 158 4.59 15.75 -5.77
CA ASP A 158 5.90 16.17 -5.28
C ASP A 158 6.38 17.43 -6.00
N GLY A 159 6.30 17.46 -7.34
CA GLY A 159 6.64 18.66 -8.11
C GLY A 159 5.80 19.89 -7.74
N LEU A 160 4.51 19.71 -7.47
CA LEU A 160 3.64 20.80 -6.99
C LEU A 160 4.03 21.30 -5.60
N ARG A 161 4.43 20.40 -4.68
CA ARG A 161 4.91 20.77 -3.34
C ARG A 161 6.26 21.49 -3.37
N GLU A 162 7.12 21.12 -4.31
CA GLU A 162 8.41 21.76 -4.55
C GLU A 162 8.29 23.13 -5.25
N GLY A 163 7.06 23.57 -5.56
CA GLY A 163 6.77 24.88 -6.12
C GLY A 163 6.90 24.97 -7.65
N ALA A 164 6.98 23.84 -8.35
CA ALA A 164 6.93 23.85 -9.82
C ALA A 164 5.57 24.39 -10.30
N SER A 165 5.57 25.06 -11.46
CA SER A 165 4.32 25.46 -12.10
C SER A 165 3.49 24.22 -12.45
N VAL A 166 2.16 24.34 -12.43
CA VAL A 166 1.25 23.23 -12.76
C VAL A 166 1.63 22.58 -14.10
N THR A 167 1.94 23.39 -15.11
CA THR A 167 2.38 22.91 -16.43
C THR A 167 3.68 22.12 -16.36
N ARG A 168 4.67 22.59 -15.60
CA ARG A 168 5.96 21.90 -15.48
C ARG A 168 5.81 20.60 -14.70
N ALA A 169 5.14 20.62 -13.55
CA ALA A 169 4.89 19.43 -12.74
C ALA A 169 4.11 18.36 -13.52
N LEU A 170 3.22 18.77 -14.43
CA LEU A 170 2.51 17.90 -15.37
C LEU A 170 3.42 17.17 -16.34
N TYR A 171 4.29 17.92 -17.02
CA TYR A 171 5.24 17.37 -17.98
C TYR A 171 6.25 16.46 -17.28
N ASP A 172 6.82 16.91 -16.15
CA ASP A 172 7.80 16.15 -15.38
C ASP A 172 7.20 14.86 -14.77
N ALA A 173 5.88 14.83 -14.54
CA ALA A 173 5.15 13.65 -14.08
C ALA A 173 4.70 12.69 -15.21
N GLY A 174 5.02 12.99 -16.48
CA GLY A 174 4.74 12.11 -17.62
C GLY A 174 3.33 12.20 -18.18
N TYR A 175 2.63 13.33 -17.97
CA TYR A 175 1.33 13.56 -18.59
C TYR A 175 1.51 14.17 -20.00
N PRO A 176 1.01 13.52 -21.07
CA PRO A 176 1.22 13.99 -22.44
C PRO A 176 0.45 15.28 -22.77
N SER A 177 -0.57 15.63 -21.97
CA SER A 177 -1.28 16.90 -22.08
C SER A 177 -1.93 17.29 -20.75
N GLY A 178 -2.09 18.59 -20.52
CA GLY A 178 -2.80 19.11 -19.34
C GLY A 178 -4.28 18.70 -19.29
N SER A 179 -4.93 18.45 -20.43
CA SER A 179 -6.36 18.09 -20.49
C SER A 179 -6.67 16.76 -19.80
N ARG A 180 -5.80 15.74 -19.95
CA ARG A 180 -5.99 14.42 -19.32
C ARG A 180 -5.79 14.45 -17.80
N LEU A 181 -5.07 15.45 -17.30
CA LEU A 181 -5.00 15.70 -15.86
C LEU A 181 -6.22 16.49 -15.39
N TYR A 182 -6.69 17.52 -16.07
CA TYR A 182 -7.88 18.26 -15.59
C TYR A 182 -9.11 17.34 -15.46
N GLU A 183 -9.25 16.33 -16.32
CA GLU A 183 -10.30 15.31 -16.20
C GLU A 183 -10.14 14.35 -15.01
N LYS A 184 -8.93 14.19 -14.45
CA LYS A 184 -8.63 13.19 -13.39
C LYS A 184 -7.98 13.76 -12.13
N SER A 185 -7.60 15.03 -12.12
CA SER A 185 -6.85 15.66 -11.02
C SER A 185 -7.72 15.80 -9.80
N ASP A 186 -9.01 16.04 -9.98
CA ASP A 186 -9.97 16.13 -8.89
C ASP A 186 -10.06 14.81 -8.15
N ASP A 187 -10.19 13.69 -8.88
CA ASP A 187 -10.21 12.34 -8.33
C ASP A 187 -8.89 11.93 -7.66
N VAL A 188 -7.78 12.54 -8.06
CA VAL A 188 -6.42 12.14 -7.66
C VAL A 188 -5.84 13.01 -6.53
N LEU A 189 -6.22 14.29 -6.50
CA LEU A 189 -5.72 15.30 -5.56
C LEU A 189 -6.78 15.75 -4.54
N GLY A 190 -8.07 15.49 -4.81
CA GLY A 190 -9.18 16.03 -4.02
C GLY A 190 -9.28 17.56 -4.10
N MET A 191 -8.55 18.21 -5.02
CA MET A 191 -8.52 19.67 -5.22
C MET A 191 -7.84 20.02 -6.56
N THR A 192 -7.85 21.30 -6.95
CA THR A 192 -7.15 21.71 -8.18
C THR A 192 -5.63 21.68 -7.99
N PRO A 193 -4.84 21.37 -9.03
CA PRO A 193 -3.37 21.31 -8.94
C PRO A 193 -2.74 22.60 -8.38
N ALA A 194 -3.25 23.76 -8.78
CA ALA A 194 -2.78 25.05 -8.29
C ALA A 194 -3.02 25.25 -6.79
N THR A 195 -4.15 24.74 -6.28
CA THR A 195 -4.48 24.83 -4.85
C THR A 195 -3.69 23.82 -4.05
N TYR A 196 -3.49 22.62 -4.59
CA TYR A 196 -2.60 21.61 -4.02
C TYR A 196 -1.17 22.12 -3.85
N GLY A 197 -0.61 22.77 -4.87
CA GLY A 197 0.74 23.37 -4.80
C GLY A 197 0.86 24.51 -3.79
N ARG A 198 -0.26 25.13 -3.39
CA ARG A 198 -0.31 26.12 -2.29
C ARG A 198 -0.69 25.50 -0.94
N GLY A 199 -0.58 24.18 -0.80
CA GLY A 199 -0.92 23.48 0.44
C GLY A 199 -2.40 23.52 0.82
N GLY A 200 -3.31 23.74 -0.15
CA GLY A 200 -4.74 23.82 0.14
C GLY A 200 -5.20 25.17 0.69
N ALA A 201 -4.39 26.23 0.58
CA ALA A 201 -4.72 27.55 1.12
C ALA A 201 -6.11 28.04 0.68
N GLY A 202 -6.98 28.32 1.67
CA GLY A 202 -8.35 28.77 1.46
C GLY A 202 -9.40 27.67 1.27
N MET A 203 -9.02 26.39 1.35
CA MET A 203 -9.96 25.26 1.30
C MET A 203 -10.44 24.83 2.68
N THR A 204 -11.72 24.47 2.75
CA THR A 204 -12.28 23.73 3.88
C THR A 204 -12.02 22.24 3.70
N VAL A 205 -11.30 21.65 4.65
CA VAL A 205 -11.07 20.20 4.72
C VAL A 205 -11.85 19.65 5.91
N HIS A 206 -12.79 18.76 5.65
CA HIS A 206 -13.44 17.96 6.67
C HIS A 206 -12.59 16.73 6.93
N TYR A 207 -12.25 16.46 8.19
CA TYR A 207 -11.47 15.27 8.52
C TYR A 207 -12.07 14.49 9.67
N GLU A 208 -11.78 13.19 9.67
CA GLU A 208 -12.12 12.27 10.75
C GLU A 208 -10.89 11.44 11.09
N ILE A 209 -10.69 11.18 12.39
CA ILE A 209 -9.66 10.28 12.88
C ILE A 209 -10.35 9.09 13.54
N THR A 210 -10.08 7.90 13.03
CA THR A 210 -10.68 6.65 13.52
C THR A 210 -9.62 5.63 13.89
N ASP A 211 -10.00 4.67 14.73
CA ASP A 211 -9.17 3.54 15.08
C ASP A 211 -9.19 2.49 13.97
N CYS A 212 -8.03 1.90 13.68
CA CYS A 212 -7.91 0.81 12.72
C CYS A 212 -6.88 -0.24 13.21
N ALA A 213 -6.80 -1.37 12.51
CA ALA A 213 -5.87 -2.45 12.86
C ALA A 213 -4.37 -2.04 12.83
N LEU A 214 -4.05 -0.87 12.27
CA LEU A 214 -2.71 -0.32 12.13
C LEU A 214 -2.45 0.89 13.05
N GLY A 215 -3.35 1.23 13.97
CA GLY A 215 -3.26 2.43 14.81
C GLY A 215 -4.38 3.42 14.52
N LYS A 216 -4.04 4.71 14.41
CA LYS A 216 -4.95 5.79 14.05
C LYS A 216 -4.93 6.05 12.55
N LEU A 217 -6.12 6.20 11.96
CA LEU A 217 -6.33 6.56 10.57
C LEU A 217 -6.97 7.96 10.50
N LEU A 218 -6.29 8.92 9.90
CA LEU A 218 -6.84 10.22 9.52
C LEU A 218 -7.29 10.18 8.08
N VAL A 219 -8.54 10.56 7.82
CA VAL A 219 -9.06 10.79 6.47
C VAL A 219 -9.57 12.22 6.40
N GLY A 220 -9.00 13.01 5.50
CA GLY A 220 -9.46 14.37 5.21
C GLY A 220 -9.98 14.48 3.78
N ALA A 221 -11.11 15.15 3.62
CA ALA A 221 -11.79 15.35 2.36
C ALA A 221 -12.23 16.81 2.19
N THR A 222 -12.23 17.26 0.95
CA THR A 222 -12.83 18.52 0.51
C THR A 222 -14.19 18.23 -0.14
N GLU A 223 -14.89 19.27 -0.59
CA GLU A 223 -16.10 19.12 -1.41
C GLU A 223 -15.87 18.33 -2.71
N ARG A 224 -14.62 18.20 -3.17
CA ARG A 224 -14.26 17.51 -4.40
C ARG A 224 -13.80 16.07 -4.16
N GLY A 225 -13.51 15.68 -2.92
CA GLY A 225 -13.11 14.32 -2.57
C GLY A 225 -12.02 14.24 -1.51
N VAL A 226 -11.52 13.03 -1.27
CA VAL A 226 -10.46 12.74 -0.28
C VAL A 226 -9.14 13.38 -0.73
N CYS A 227 -8.58 14.25 0.10
CA CYS A 227 -7.33 14.94 -0.17
C CYS A 227 -6.16 14.43 0.67
N ILE A 228 -6.44 13.80 1.82
CA ILE A 228 -5.40 13.27 2.71
C ILE A 228 -5.86 11.98 3.39
N VAL A 229 -4.96 11.00 3.41
CA VAL A 229 -5.08 9.80 4.23
C VAL A 229 -3.75 9.61 4.94
N LYS A 230 -3.74 9.59 6.28
CA LYS A 230 -2.56 9.34 7.09
C LYS A 230 -2.81 8.21 8.08
N LEU A 231 -1.76 7.44 8.36
CA LEU A 231 -1.71 6.41 9.38
C LEU A 231 -0.63 6.79 10.39
N GLY A 232 -0.94 6.65 11.67
CA GLY A 232 -0.01 6.93 12.77
C GLY A 232 -0.32 6.04 13.97
N ASP A 233 0.65 5.82 14.85
CA ASP A 233 0.43 5.00 16.05
C ASP A 233 -0.52 5.72 17.03
N ASP A 234 -0.48 7.05 17.03
CA ASP A 234 -1.32 7.92 17.85
C ASP A 234 -1.78 9.19 17.11
N ARG A 235 -2.61 9.99 17.77
CA ARG A 235 -3.16 11.24 17.20
C ARG A 235 -2.11 12.35 17.06
N ALA A 236 -1.03 12.33 17.83
CA ALA A 236 0.00 13.37 17.78
C ALA A 236 0.91 13.21 16.55
N GLN A 237 0.97 12.00 15.97
CA GLN A 237 1.73 11.67 14.76
C GLN A 237 0.97 11.93 13.45
N LEU A 238 -0.31 12.32 13.50
CA LEU A 238 -1.18 12.53 12.33
C LEU A 238 -1.25 14.01 11.94
#